data_AF-R5EM16-F1
#
_entry.id   AF-R5EM16-F1
#
_cell.length_a   1.000
_cell.length_b   1.000
_cell.length_c   1.000
_cell.angle_alpha   90.00
_cell.angle_beta   90.00
_cell.angle_gamma   90.00
#
_symmetry.space_group_name_H-M   'P 1'
#
loop_
_entity.id
_entity.type
_entity.pdbx_description
1 polymer ?
#
loop_
_entity_poly.entity_id
_entity_poly.type
_entity_poly.pdbx_seq_one_letter_code
_entity_poly.pdbx_strand_id
1 'polypeptide(L)'
;MTAHSKNDNASTGQPKLVKLNNNQFLLMWEEYSYNKKTEEAGGYVTKMVLLNPNGELASAIYQTPLALSECSPIVNSEGQVVWYVTNGDSPTFVKINPYQLQKVQETSKNVKLFAKDNTDNLPAKVGTKLRYKKNQYVVMEDGTVAFVKPGKKKITSLSIPAQIKSNGHTYNVSEIKSKAFNGCKKLKKITIGKNIRVIGTKAFYKCTALKKILIPSKVEKIGKNAFYGCKSLKDIRIKTTKLSNKAVGSGAFSKIHSKAVVRVPSKKLKPYKKLLKRKGVKGKKQRIKK
;
A
#
# COMPACT_ATOMS: atom_id res chain seq x y z
N MET A 1 5.48 25.89 -28.85
CA MET A 1 5.77 26.55 -30.14
C MET A 1 7.13 26.13 -30.64
N THR A 2 7.17 25.27 -31.66
CA THR A 2 8.03 25.32 -32.86
C THR A 2 7.63 24.12 -33.73
N ALA A 3 7.46 24.38 -35.03
CA ALA A 3 6.95 23.45 -36.03
C ALA A 3 7.82 22.19 -36.15
N HIS A 4 7.18 21.02 -36.33
CA HIS A 4 7.84 19.84 -36.85
C HIS A 4 7.28 19.48 -38.22
N SER A 5 8.19 18.97 -39.04
CA SER A 5 8.39 19.35 -40.43
C SER A 5 7.57 18.55 -41.44
N LYS A 6 7.25 19.25 -42.52
CA LYS A 6 6.67 18.85 -43.82
C LYS A 6 7.25 17.61 -44.54
N ASN A 7 8.13 16.80 -43.95
CA ASN A 7 8.80 15.71 -44.67
C ASN A 7 8.22 14.30 -44.46
N ASP A 8 7.38 14.06 -43.44
CA ASP A 8 6.90 12.69 -43.13
C ASP A 8 5.39 12.46 -43.40
N ASN A 9 4.68 13.42 -44.02
CA ASN A 9 3.22 13.37 -44.22
C ASN A 9 2.43 13.03 -42.93
N ALA A 10 2.95 13.38 -41.75
CA ALA A 10 2.35 13.08 -40.46
C ALA A 10 1.76 14.34 -39.81
N SER A 11 0.49 14.27 -39.40
CA SER A 11 -0.14 15.28 -38.52
C SER A 11 -0.05 14.78 -37.08
N THR A 12 0.49 15.60 -36.17
CA THR A 12 0.61 15.23 -34.76
C THR A 12 -0.57 15.71 -33.94
N GLY A 13 -1.24 14.81 -33.23
CA GLY A 13 -2.25 15.17 -32.21
C GLY A 13 -1.62 15.91 -31.02
N GLN A 14 -2.46 16.46 -30.13
CA GLN A 14 -1.95 17.11 -28.91
C GLN A 14 -1.24 16.09 -28.01
N PRO A 15 0.04 16.30 -27.66
CA PRO A 15 0.76 15.37 -26.80
C PRO A 15 0.16 15.34 -25.38
N LYS A 16 0.10 14.16 -24.78
CA LYS A 16 -0.33 13.91 -23.41
C LYS A 16 0.88 13.54 -22.55
N LEU A 17 1.10 14.30 -21.48
CA LEU A 17 2.15 14.05 -20.51
C LEU A 17 1.55 13.50 -19.21
N VAL A 18 2.08 12.37 -18.76
CA VAL A 18 1.54 11.61 -17.64
C VAL A 18 2.63 11.41 -16.58
N LYS A 19 2.42 11.93 -15.37
CA LYS A 19 3.36 11.75 -14.25
C LYS A 19 3.22 10.35 -13.65
N LEU A 20 4.24 9.51 -13.81
CA LEU A 20 4.23 8.13 -13.30
C LEU A 20 4.64 8.08 -11.83
N ASN A 21 5.72 8.78 -11.49
CA ASN A 21 6.24 8.93 -10.14
C ASN A 21 7.04 10.24 -10.03
N ASN A 22 7.79 10.46 -8.95
CA ASN A 22 8.58 11.68 -8.76
C ASN A 22 9.78 11.81 -9.70
N ASN A 23 10.20 10.71 -10.33
CA ASN A 23 11.43 10.62 -11.11
C ASN A 23 11.18 10.33 -12.60
N GLN A 24 9.94 10.08 -13.04
CA GLN A 24 9.62 9.64 -14.40
C GLN A 24 8.26 10.13 -14.89
N PHE A 25 8.22 10.47 -16.17
CA PHE A 25 7.02 10.88 -16.91
C PHE A 25 6.87 10.03 -18.17
N LEU A 26 5.64 9.81 -18.60
CA LEU A 26 5.34 9.21 -19.90
C LEU A 26 4.81 10.31 -20.83
N LEU A 27 5.50 10.56 -21.93
CA LEU A 27 5.04 11.43 -23.00
C LEU A 27 4.43 10.56 -24.10
N MET A 28 3.26 10.95 -24.57
CA MET A 28 2.53 10.25 -25.61
C MET A 28 2.00 11.24 -26.65
N TRP A 29 2.00 10.88 -27.92
CA TRP A 29 1.43 11.69 -28.98
C TRP A 29 0.91 10.80 -30.10
N GLU A 30 -0.05 11.31 -30.87
CA GLU A 30 -0.53 10.63 -32.06
C GLU A 30 0.18 11.19 -33.28
N GLU A 31 0.41 10.32 -34.25
CA GLU A 31 0.71 10.69 -35.61
C GLU A 31 -0.33 10.05 -36.53
N TYR A 32 -0.92 10.84 -37.41
CA TYR A 32 -1.77 10.34 -38.48
C TYR A 32 -0.90 10.02 -39.70
N SER A 33 -0.98 8.79 -40.21
CA SER A 33 -0.30 8.41 -41.45
C SER A 33 -1.28 8.53 -42.62
N TYR A 34 -0.86 9.22 -43.68
CA TYR A 34 -1.62 9.33 -44.93
C TYR A 34 -0.78 8.83 -46.11
N ASN A 35 -1.27 7.81 -46.83
CA ASN A 35 -0.58 7.28 -47.99
C ASN A 35 -0.99 8.05 -49.25
N LYS A 36 -0.18 9.03 -49.65
CA LYS A 36 -0.42 9.84 -50.86
C LYS A 36 -0.45 9.04 -52.17
N LYS A 37 0.12 7.82 -52.22
CA LYS A 37 0.15 7.02 -53.46
C LYS A 37 -1.11 6.18 -53.66
N THR A 38 -1.78 5.77 -52.58
CA THR A 38 -3.01 4.96 -52.65
C THR A 38 -4.26 5.75 -52.28
N GLU A 39 -4.12 7.01 -51.85
CA GLU A 39 -5.18 7.87 -51.31
C GLU A 39 -5.92 7.27 -50.11
N GLU A 40 -5.35 6.23 -49.48
CA GLU A 40 -5.94 5.56 -48.33
C GLU A 40 -5.55 6.24 -47.01
N ALA A 41 -6.53 6.35 -46.11
CA ALA A 41 -6.31 6.77 -44.74
C ALA A 41 -5.49 5.69 -44.00
N GLY A 42 -4.25 6.00 -43.62
CA GLY A 42 -3.32 5.07 -42.95
C GLY A 42 -3.56 4.90 -41.44
N GLY A 43 -4.62 5.53 -40.91
CA GLY A 43 -4.99 5.46 -39.50
C GLY A 43 -4.08 6.28 -38.56
N TYR A 44 -4.46 6.29 -37.28
CA TYR A 44 -3.68 6.92 -36.22
C TYR A 44 -2.71 5.91 -35.61
N VAL A 45 -1.44 6.31 -35.45
CA VAL A 45 -0.48 5.62 -34.60
C VAL A 45 -0.21 6.45 -33.37
N THR A 46 -0.10 5.78 -32.24
CA THR A 46 0.30 6.40 -30.98
C THR A 46 1.75 6.10 -30.71
N LYS A 47 2.53 7.15 -30.50
CA LYS A 47 3.91 7.08 -30.03
C LYS A 47 3.99 7.38 -28.53
N MET A 48 4.96 6.77 -27.87
CA MET A 48 5.18 6.90 -26.43
C MET A 48 6.65 6.80 -26.03
N VAL A 49 7.05 7.56 -25.02
CA VAL A 49 8.43 7.59 -24.53
C VAL A 49 8.48 7.98 -23.05
N LEU A 50 9.45 7.41 -22.32
CA LEU A 50 9.74 7.83 -20.95
C LEU A 50 10.65 9.05 -20.94
N LEU A 51 10.35 10.00 -20.06
CA LEU A 51 11.18 11.15 -19.75
C LEU A 51 11.67 11.10 -18.30
N ASN A 52 12.88 11.60 -18.06
CA ASN A 52 13.39 11.89 -16.72
C ASN A 52 12.82 13.24 -16.20
N PRO A 53 13.12 13.68 -14.96
CA PRO A 53 12.58 14.92 -14.40
C PRO A 53 13.07 16.19 -15.09
N ASN A 54 14.17 16.11 -15.85
CA ASN A 54 14.73 17.22 -16.63
C ASN A 54 14.11 17.31 -18.03
N GLY A 55 13.20 16.39 -18.39
CA GLY A 55 12.57 16.33 -19.71
C GLY A 55 13.39 15.59 -20.76
N GLU A 56 14.49 14.93 -20.38
CA GLU A 56 15.34 14.17 -21.30
C GLU A 56 14.80 12.75 -21.51
N LEU A 57 15.07 12.16 -22.68
CA LEU A 57 14.66 10.81 -23.01
C LEU A 57 15.29 9.78 -22.06
N ALA A 58 14.44 8.94 -21.44
CA ALA A 58 14.83 7.84 -20.57
C ALA A 58 14.52 6.46 -21.18
N SER A 59 13.95 6.43 -22.40
CA SER A 59 13.75 5.22 -23.19
C SER A 59 13.80 5.53 -24.68
N ALA A 60 13.86 4.48 -25.52
CA ALA A 60 13.51 4.59 -26.93
C ALA A 60 12.04 5.06 -27.12
N ILE A 61 11.70 5.52 -28.32
CA ILE A 61 10.33 5.82 -28.72
C ILE A 61 9.67 4.52 -29.18
N TYR A 62 8.48 4.25 -28.64
CA TYR A 62 7.68 3.08 -28.98
C TYR A 62 6.38 3.50 -29.65
N GLN A 63 5.79 2.61 -30.46
CA GLN A 63 4.58 2.89 -31.22
C GLN A 63 3.55 1.76 -31.14
N THR A 64 2.26 2.13 -31.23
CA THR A 64 1.10 1.21 -31.25
C THR A 64 0.05 1.71 -32.25
N PRO A 65 -0.69 0.82 -32.94
CA PRO A 65 -1.72 1.21 -33.92
C PRO A 65 -3.04 1.71 -33.29
N LEU A 66 -3.06 1.95 -31.98
CA LEU A 66 -4.25 2.44 -31.26
C LEU A 66 -4.26 3.97 -31.25
N ALA A 67 -5.42 4.59 -31.50
CA ALA A 67 -5.61 6.04 -31.40
C ALA A 67 -5.75 6.48 -29.92
N LEU A 68 -5.14 7.62 -29.56
CA LEU A 68 -5.27 8.32 -28.26
C LEU A 68 -6.30 9.45 -28.24
N SER A 69 -6.74 9.90 -29.41
CA SER A 69 -7.60 11.07 -29.60
C SER A 69 -8.92 10.95 -28.84
N GLU A 70 -9.31 9.74 -28.44
CA GLU A 70 -10.54 9.45 -27.70
C GLU A 70 -10.32 9.11 -26.20
N CYS A 71 -9.10 9.20 -25.69
CA CYS A 71 -8.75 8.63 -24.38
C CYS A 71 -8.31 9.67 -23.33
N SER A 72 -8.70 9.51 -22.06
CA SER A 72 -8.03 10.18 -20.93
C SER A 72 -7.18 9.16 -20.14
N PRO A 73 -5.85 9.14 -20.28
CA PRO A 73 -5.00 8.17 -19.57
C PRO A 73 -5.00 8.44 -18.07
N ILE A 74 -5.18 7.39 -17.27
CA ILE A 74 -5.13 7.44 -15.81
C ILE A 74 -3.91 6.63 -15.35
N VAL A 75 -3.11 7.21 -14.47
CA VAL A 75 -2.06 6.47 -13.75
C VAL A 75 -2.69 5.83 -12.53
N ASN A 76 -2.67 4.50 -12.47
CA ASN A 76 -3.09 3.82 -11.27
C ASN A 76 -2.00 3.92 -10.18
N SER A 77 -2.35 3.55 -8.95
CA SER A 77 -1.43 3.58 -7.80
C SER A 77 -0.17 2.71 -7.95
N GLU A 78 -0.11 1.86 -8.97
CA GLU A 78 1.03 0.99 -9.30
C GLU A 78 1.93 1.59 -10.39
N GLY A 79 1.61 2.79 -10.88
CA GLY A 79 2.37 3.46 -11.95
C GLY A 79 2.06 2.92 -13.35
N GLN A 80 1.01 2.11 -13.52
CA GLN A 80 0.55 1.68 -14.84
C GLN A 80 -0.34 2.76 -15.44
N VAL A 81 -0.22 2.96 -16.76
CA VAL A 81 -1.08 3.85 -17.51
C VAL A 81 -2.23 3.03 -18.07
N VAL A 82 -3.44 3.33 -17.62
CA VAL A 82 -4.67 2.74 -18.16
C VAL A 82 -5.35 3.78 -19.03
N TRP A 83 -5.64 3.44 -20.27
CA TRP A 83 -6.52 4.24 -21.12
C TRP A 83 -7.61 3.37 -21.72
N TYR A 84 -8.65 3.97 -22.27
CA TYR A 84 -9.71 3.26 -22.97
C TYR A 84 -9.82 3.80 -24.40
N VAL A 85 -9.93 2.92 -25.39
CA VAL A 85 -10.21 3.27 -26.79
C VAL A 85 -11.68 2.94 -27.05
N THR A 86 -12.43 3.81 -27.71
CA THR A 86 -13.82 3.53 -28.10
C THR A 86 -13.90 3.22 -29.59
N ASN A 87 -14.59 2.16 -29.98
CA ASN A 87 -14.95 1.92 -31.39
C ASN A 87 -16.47 1.94 -31.51
N GLY A 88 -17.08 3.10 -31.25
CA GLY A 88 -18.53 3.31 -31.40
C GLY A 88 -19.40 2.84 -30.22
N ASP A 89 -19.22 1.61 -29.71
CA ASP A 89 -20.24 1.04 -28.80
C ASP A 89 -19.71 0.47 -27.47
N SER A 90 -18.39 0.34 -27.29
CA SER A 90 -17.83 -0.15 -26.02
C SER A 90 -16.38 0.32 -25.79
N PRO A 91 -16.06 0.85 -24.58
CA PRO A 91 -14.69 1.21 -24.25
C PRO A 91 -13.84 -0.03 -24.04
N THR A 92 -12.75 -0.14 -24.80
CA THR A 92 -11.70 -1.15 -24.63
C THR A 92 -10.58 -0.58 -23.78
N PHE A 93 -10.40 -1.09 -22.58
CA PHE A 93 -9.33 -0.65 -21.68
C PHE A 93 -7.99 -1.30 -22.04
N VAL A 94 -6.99 -0.47 -22.28
CA VAL A 94 -5.61 -0.86 -22.56
C VAL A 94 -4.76 -0.46 -21.36
N LYS A 95 -4.05 -1.44 -20.80
CA LYS A 95 -3.10 -1.22 -19.70
C LYS A 95 -1.69 -1.28 -20.24
N ILE A 96 -0.97 -0.18 -20.12
CA ILE A 96 0.44 -0.12 -20.46
C ILE A 96 1.23 -0.07 -19.17
N ASN A 97 2.19 -0.99 -19.05
CA ASN A 97 3.27 -0.86 -18.09
C ASN A 97 4.39 -0.04 -18.74
N PRO A 98 4.58 1.23 -18.36
CA PRO A 98 5.59 2.08 -18.97
C PRO A 98 7.03 1.60 -18.69
N TYR A 99 7.22 0.65 -17.78
CA TYR A 99 8.51 0.02 -17.51
C TYR A 99 8.81 -1.19 -18.39
N GLN A 100 7.90 -1.56 -19.30
CA GLN A 100 8.05 -2.71 -20.20
C GLN A 100 7.74 -2.35 -21.67
N LEU A 101 8.03 -1.12 -22.09
CA LEU A 101 7.66 -0.61 -23.42
C LEU A 101 8.20 -1.46 -24.59
N GLN A 102 9.34 -2.15 -24.42
CA GLN A 102 9.88 -3.06 -25.44
C GLN A 102 8.89 -4.19 -25.83
N LYS A 103 8.14 -4.74 -24.87
CA LYS A 103 7.13 -5.78 -25.15
C LYS A 103 5.95 -5.27 -25.97
N VAL A 104 5.70 -3.97 -25.96
CA VAL A 104 4.57 -3.35 -26.68
C VAL A 104 4.77 -3.46 -28.21
N GLN A 105 6.01 -3.40 -28.70
CA GLN A 105 6.34 -3.57 -30.13
C GLN A 105 6.15 -5.00 -30.63
N GLU A 106 6.46 -6.00 -29.82
CA GLU A 106 6.35 -7.42 -30.20
C GLU A 106 4.88 -7.86 -30.28
N THR A 107 4.04 -7.29 -29.41
CA THR A 107 2.62 -7.65 -29.31
C THR A 107 1.74 -6.91 -30.32
N SER A 108 2.16 -5.74 -30.82
CA SER A 108 1.39 -4.92 -31.76
C SER A 108 1.27 -5.52 -33.17
N LYS A 109 2.19 -6.42 -33.57
CA LYS A 109 2.14 -7.11 -34.87
C LYS A 109 1.05 -8.19 -34.97
N ASN A 110 0.44 -8.59 -33.85
CA ASN A 110 -0.50 -9.73 -33.77
C ASN A 110 -1.85 -9.39 -33.12
N VAL A 111 -2.34 -8.15 -33.20
CA VAL A 111 -3.58 -7.74 -32.51
C VAL A 111 -4.83 -8.28 -33.22
N LYS A 112 -5.13 -9.58 -33.04
CA LYS A 112 -6.51 -10.07 -32.98
C LYS A 112 -7.01 -9.72 -31.58
N LEU A 113 -8.08 -8.91 -31.50
CA LEU A 113 -8.85 -8.55 -30.29
C LEU A 113 -8.21 -9.01 -28.99
N PHE A 114 -7.61 -8.08 -28.25
CA PHE A 114 -6.98 -8.32 -26.95
C PHE A 114 -7.77 -9.39 -26.18
N ALA A 115 -7.15 -10.55 -25.96
CA ALA A 115 -7.75 -11.62 -25.20
C ALA A 115 -8.31 -11.04 -23.91
N LYS A 116 -9.56 -11.40 -23.57
CA LYS A 116 -10.25 -10.94 -22.36
C LYS A 116 -9.29 -11.13 -21.17
N ASP A 117 -8.71 -10.03 -20.72
CA ASP A 117 -7.51 -10.09 -19.91
C ASP A 117 -7.86 -10.76 -18.58
N ASN A 118 -7.16 -11.83 -18.22
CA ASN A 118 -7.38 -12.55 -16.96
C ASN A 118 -7.06 -11.58 -15.81
N THR A 119 -8.09 -10.89 -15.30
CA THR A 119 -8.03 -9.91 -14.21
C THR A 119 -7.56 -10.46 -12.85
N ASP A 120 -7.05 -11.70 -12.81
CA ASP A 120 -6.71 -12.44 -11.60
C ASP A 120 -5.40 -12.01 -10.92
N ASN A 121 -4.63 -11.10 -11.53
CA ASN A 121 -3.33 -10.68 -11.02
C ASN A 121 -3.19 -9.15 -10.85
N LEU A 122 -4.24 -8.47 -10.42
CA LEU A 122 -4.15 -7.12 -9.85
C LEU A 122 -4.12 -7.17 -8.32
N PRO A 123 -3.47 -6.21 -7.64
CA PRO A 123 -3.61 -6.11 -6.20
C PRO A 123 -5.06 -5.75 -5.86
N ALA A 124 -5.48 -6.25 -4.70
CA ALA A 124 -6.84 -6.11 -4.23
C ALA A 124 -7.19 -4.64 -3.99
N LYS A 125 -8.39 -4.22 -4.41
CA LYS A 125 -8.90 -2.85 -4.24
C LYS A 125 -8.90 -2.45 -2.75
N VAL A 126 -8.77 -1.16 -2.47
CA VAL A 126 -8.92 -0.60 -1.11
C VAL A 126 -10.21 -1.10 -0.47
N GLY A 127 -10.16 -1.46 0.82
CA GLY A 127 -11.30 -2.02 1.54
C GLY A 127 -11.55 -3.52 1.32
N THR A 128 -10.86 -4.15 0.36
CA THR A 128 -10.98 -5.60 0.13
C THR A 128 -10.52 -6.38 1.37
N LYS A 129 -11.34 -7.34 1.80
CA LYS A 129 -11.02 -8.25 2.90
C LYS A 129 -10.18 -9.41 2.40
N LEU A 130 -8.96 -9.51 2.90
CA LEU A 130 -8.06 -10.63 2.58
C LEU A 130 -8.05 -11.67 3.70
N ARG A 131 -7.76 -12.92 3.35
CA ARG A 131 -7.52 -13.99 4.33
C ARG A 131 -6.10 -14.52 4.19
N TYR A 132 -5.37 -14.55 5.29
CA TYR A 132 -4.06 -15.19 5.34
C TYR A 132 -3.92 -16.01 6.61
N LYS A 133 -3.62 -17.32 6.46
CA LYS A 133 -3.55 -18.29 7.57
C LYS A 133 -4.77 -18.22 8.51
N LYS A 134 -5.96 -18.19 7.91
CA LYS A 134 -7.28 -18.06 8.58
C LYS A 134 -7.54 -16.71 9.24
N ASN A 135 -6.59 -15.78 9.29
CA ASN A 135 -6.78 -14.44 9.85
C ASN A 135 -7.30 -13.48 8.78
N GLN A 136 -8.05 -12.47 9.22
CA GLN A 136 -8.62 -11.47 8.32
C GLN A 136 -7.79 -10.19 8.30
N TYR A 137 -7.66 -9.64 7.10
CA TYR A 137 -6.97 -8.39 6.82
C TYR A 137 -7.85 -7.51 5.93
N VAL A 138 -7.53 -6.23 5.83
CA VAL A 138 -8.20 -5.29 4.91
C VAL A 138 -7.16 -4.43 4.20
N VAL A 139 -7.32 -4.23 2.90
CA VAL A 139 -6.47 -3.32 2.11
C VAL A 139 -6.75 -1.87 2.49
N MET A 140 -5.69 -1.11 2.70
CA MET A 140 -5.69 0.29 3.12
C MET A 140 -5.44 1.20 1.91
N GLU A 141 -5.75 2.49 2.05
CA GLU A 141 -5.55 3.51 1.00
C GLU A 141 -4.09 3.65 0.55
N ASP A 142 -3.13 3.41 1.46
CA ASP A 142 -1.68 3.47 1.18
C ASP A 142 -1.12 2.18 0.56
N GLY A 143 -1.97 1.27 0.09
CA GLY A 143 -1.58 -0.02 -0.51
C GLY A 143 -1.11 -1.08 0.50
N THR A 144 -1.06 -0.76 1.79
CA THR A 144 -0.75 -1.75 2.84
C THR A 144 -2.00 -2.51 3.29
N VAL A 145 -1.84 -3.46 4.20
CA VAL A 145 -2.97 -4.16 4.83
C VAL A 145 -2.98 -4.01 6.35
N ALA A 146 -4.19 -3.95 6.91
CA ALA A 146 -4.40 -3.93 8.36
C ALA A 146 -4.96 -5.28 8.84
N PHE A 147 -4.40 -5.82 9.93
CA PHE A 147 -4.92 -7.00 10.60
C PHE A 147 -6.26 -6.67 11.28
N VAL A 148 -7.33 -7.37 10.89
CA VAL A 148 -8.70 -7.11 11.36
C VAL A 148 -9.06 -7.99 12.57
N LYS A 149 -8.93 -9.31 12.44
CA LYS A 149 -9.25 -10.27 13.52
C LYS A 149 -8.61 -11.64 13.27
N PRO A 150 -8.34 -12.42 14.34
CA PRO A 150 -7.90 -13.79 14.19
C PRO A 150 -9.01 -14.68 13.61
N GLY A 151 -8.63 -15.78 12.96
CA GLY A 151 -9.59 -16.75 12.42
C GLY A 151 -10.42 -17.48 13.49
N LYS A 152 -9.93 -17.53 14.72
CA LYS A 152 -10.62 -18.14 15.87
C LYS A 152 -10.61 -17.17 17.06
N LYS A 153 -11.71 -17.08 17.81
CA LYS A 153 -11.79 -16.26 19.04
C LYS A 153 -11.00 -16.85 20.21
N LYS A 154 -10.95 -18.19 20.32
CA LYS A 154 -10.25 -18.92 21.40
C LYS A 154 -8.81 -19.26 20.99
N ILE A 155 -7.97 -18.25 20.76
CA ILE A 155 -6.54 -18.45 20.45
C ILE A 155 -5.65 -18.32 21.68
N THR A 156 -4.58 -19.12 21.76
CA THR A 156 -3.56 -19.07 22.83
C THR A 156 -2.28 -18.38 22.37
N SER A 157 -1.96 -18.45 21.09
CA SER A 157 -0.84 -17.73 20.48
C SER A 157 -1.13 -17.33 19.04
N LEU A 158 -0.58 -16.21 18.59
CA LEU A 158 -0.63 -15.79 17.19
C LEU A 158 0.62 -15.00 16.80
N SER A 159 0.98 -15.03 15.51
CA SER A 159 2.00 -14.17 14.92
C SER A 159 1.35 -13.34 13.82
N ILE A 160 1.37 -12.01 13.96
CA ILE A 160 0.99 -11.08 12.90
C ILE A 160 2.27 -10.84 12.08
N PRO A 161 2.36 -11.34 10.84
CA PRO A 161 3.58 -11.23 10.05
C PRO A 161 3.83 -9.79 9.60
N ALA A 162 5.04 -9.49 9.16
CA ALA A 162 5.36 -8.19 8.58
C ALA A 162 4.76 -8.00 7.17
N GLN A 163 4.51 -9.10 6.47
CA GLN A 163 3.92 -9.17 5.14
C GLN A 163 2.99 -10.37 5.01
N ILE A 164 2.00 -10.30 4.12
CA ILE A 164 1.17 -11.43 3.71
C ILE A 164 1.17 -11.55 2.19
N LYS A 165 0.91 -12.76 1.68
CA LYS A 165 0.66 -13.01 0.26
C LYS A 165 -0.82 -13.29 0.04
N SER A 166 -1.42 -12.68 -0.98
CA SER A 166 -2.81 -12.93 -1.41
C SER A 166 -2.90 -12.70 -2.92
N ASN A 167 -3.41 -13.68 -3.67
CA ASN A 167 -3.58 -13.64 -5.13
C ASN A 167 -2.31 -13.16 -5.86
N GLY A 168 -1.18 -13.84 -5.65
CA GLY A 168 0.10 -13.46 -6.28
C GLY A 168 0.80 -12.22 -5.68
N HIS A 169 0.08 -11.36 -4.95
CA HIS A 169 0.61 -10.09 -4.44
C HIS A 169 1.11 -10.19 -3.01
N THR A 170 2.18 -9.43 -2.71
CA THR A 170 2.73 -9.30 -1.35
C THR A 170 2.35 -7.94 -0.75
N TYR A 171 1.69 -7.96 0.40
CA TYR A 171 1.26 -6.76 1.11
C TYR A 171 2.02 -6.58 2.42
N ASN A 172 2.50 -5.37 2.69
CA ASN A 172 3.01 -5.01 4.03
C ASN A 172 1.86 -4.93 5.04
N VAL A 173 2.02 -5.53 6.21
CA VAL A 173 1.07 -5.37 7.32
C VAL A 173 1.47 -4.17 8.17
N SER A 174 0.67 -3.11 8.14
CA SER A 174 1.00 -1.80 8.73
C SER A 174 0.18 -1.47 9.98
N GLU A 175 -0.99 -2.08 10.17
CA GLU A 175 -1.90 -1.74 11.26
C GLU A 175 -2.50 -3.00 11.91
N ILE A 176 -2.74 -2.92 13.23
CA ILE A 176 -3.66 -3.81 13.95
C ILE A 176 -4.92 -3.00 14.20
N LYS A 177 -6.05 -3.36 13.56
CA LYS A 177 -7.30 -2.60 13.66
C LYS A 177 -7.83 -2.56 15.08
N SER A 178 -8.70 -1.57 15.31
CA SER A 178 -9.43 -1.44 16.57
C SER A 178 -10.18 -2.73 16.92
N LYS A 179 -10.13 -3.10 18.20
CA LYS A 179 -10.76 -4.32 18.77
C LYS A 179 -10.29 -5.66 18.18
N ALA A 180 -9.20 -5.74 17.39
CA ALA A 180 -8.80 -6.96 16.69
C ALA A 180 -8.67 -8.22 17.57
N PHE A 181 -8.19 -8.07 18.81
CA PHE A 181 -8.08 -9.12 19.83
C PHE A 181 -8.92 -8.82 21.08
N ASN A 182 -9.93 -7.95 20.98
CA ASN A 182 -10.75 -7.59 22.13
C ASN A 182 -11.38 -8.85 22.75
N GLY A 183 -11.13 -9.06 24.04
CA GLY A 183 -11.66 -10.18 24.79
C GLY A 183 -11.04 -11.54 24.45
N CYS A 184 -9.88 -11.59 23.76
CA CYS A 184 -9.12 -12.83 23.57
C CYS A 184 -8.49 -13.29 24.90
N LYS A 185 -9.31 -13.70 25.86
CA LYS A 185 -8.94 -14.00 27.25
C LYS A 185 -7.93 -15.15 27.38
N LYS A 186 -7.86 -16.04 26.38
CA LYS A 186 -6.92 -17.17 26.32
C LYS A 186 -5.58 -16.84 25.63
N LEU A 187 -5.45 -15.66 24.99
CA LEU A 187 -4.24 -15.28 24.25
C LEU A 187 -3.08 -15.04 25.22
N LYS A 188 -2.09 -15.93 25.23
CA LYS A 188 -0.90 -15.90 26.09
C LYS A 188 0.30 -15.22 25.42
N LYS A 189 0.45 -15.39 24.10
CA LYS A 189 1.59 -14.91 23.30
C LYS A 189 1.14 -14.28 21.99
N ILE A 190 1.63 -13.08 21.70
CA ILE A 190 1.46 -12.42 20.40
C ILE A 190 2.84 -12.00 19.88
N THR A 191 3.09 -12.22 18.60
CA THR A 191 4.24 -11.64 17.89
C THR A 191 3.72 -10.60 16.91
N ILE A 192 4.31 -9.41 16.91
CA ILE A 192 3.90 -8.28 16.08
C ILE A 192 4.98 -8.02 15.03
N GLY A 193 4.59 -8.04 13.76
CA GLY A 193 5.49 -7.82 12.63
C GLY A 193 6.16 -6.45 12.64
N LYS A 194 7.39 -6.40 12.12
CA LYS A 194 8.26 -5.20 12.17
C LYS A 194 7.69 -3.96 11.46
N ASN A 195 6.74 -4.14 10.54
CA ASN A 195 6.14 -3.07 9.73
C ASN A 195 4.91 -2.41 10.37
N ILE A 196 4.44 -2.89 11.52
CA ILE A 196 3.29 -2.29 12.21
C ILE A 196 3.63 -0.87 12.67
N ARG A 197 2.84 0.10 12.18
CA ARG A 197 2.86 1.52 12.53
C ARG A 197 1.75 1.87 13.53
N VAL A 198 0.60 1.21 13.45
CA VAL A 198 -0.57 1.56 14.27
C VAL A 198 -1.09 0.34 15.04
N ILE A 199 -1.28 0.50 16.34
CA ILE A 199 -2.03 -0.43 17.18
C ILE A 199 -3.35 0.26 17.57
N GLY A 200 -4.46 -0.26 17.08
CA GLY A 200 -5.77 0.39 17.16
C GLY A 200 -6.37 0.49 18.57
N THR A 201 -7.46 1.25 18.65
CA THR A 201 -8.23 1.42 19.89
C THR A 201 -8.76 0.08 20.37
N LYS A 202 -8.56 -0.22 21.67
CA LYS A 202 -8.97 -1.50 22.29
C LYS A 202 -8.42 -2.76 21.58
N ALA A 203 -7.34 -2.65 20.79
CA ALA A 203 -6.81 -3.77 19.99
C ALA A 203 -6.60 -5.06 20.79
N PHE A 204 -6.10 -4.97 22.03
CA PHE A 204 -5.90 -6.08 22.96
C PHE A 204 -6.69 -5.93 24.26
N TYR A 205 -7.81 -5.19 24.22
CA TYR A 205 -8.64 -4.94 25.41
C TYR A 205 -9.07 -6.24 26.08
N LYS A 206 -8.86 -6.36 27.40
CA LYS A 206 -9.19 -7.56 28.20
C LYS A 206 -8.56 -8.87 27.65
N CYS A 207 -7.39 -8.82 27.02
CA CYS A 207 -6.56 -10.02 26.78
C CYS A 207 -5.91 -10.48 28.10
N THR A 208 -6.71 -11.06 29.00
CA THR A 208 -6.33 -11.28 30.41
C THR A 208 -5.18 -12.25 30.60
N ALA A 209 -4.94 -13.19 29.69
CA ALA A 209 -3.83 -14.14 29.74
C ALA A 209 -2.54 -13.67 29.05
N LEU A 210 -2.54 -12.50 28.38
CA LEU A 210 -1.38 -12.05 27.60
C LEU A 210 -0.23 -11.71 28.55
N LYS A 211 0.89 -12.43 28.46
CA LYS A 211 1.99 -12.33 29.43
C LYS A 211 3.05 -11.31 29.04
N LYS A 212 3.38 -11.25 27.75
CA LYS A 212 4.45 -10.42 27.21
C LYS A 212 4.09 -9.82 25.87
N ILE A 213 4.66 -8.66 25.57
CA ILE A 213 4.52 -8.02 24.27
C ILE A 213 5.77 -7.24 23.87
N LEU A 214 6.12 -7.31 22.59
CA LEU A 214 7.11 -6.47 21.93
C LEU A 214 6.39 -5.49 21.02
N ILE A 215 6.55 -4.20 21.26
CA ILE A 215 6.08 -3.10 20.40
C ILE A 215 7.25 -2.72 19.46
N PRO A 216 7.16 -2.99 18.14
CA PRO A 216 8.26 -2.80 17.19
C PRO A 216 8.72 -1.35 17.03
N SER A 217 9.86 -1.15 16.35
CA SER A 217 10.50 0.16 16.16
C SER A 217 9.71 1.13 15.28
N LYS A 218 8.90 0.63 14.34
CA LYS A 218 8.08 1.45 13.44
C LYS A 218 6.74 1.92 14.02
N VAL A 219 6.36 1.46 15.23
CA VAL A 219 5.08 1.85 15.83
C VAL A 219 5.07 3.34 16.14
N GLU A 220 4.10 4.03 15.58
CA GLU A 220 3.89 5.46 15.72
C GLU A 220 2.70 5.76 16.63
N LYS A 221 1.65 4.93 16.59
CA LYS A 221 0.40 5.16 17.34
C LYS A 221 -0.06 3.94 18.11
N ILE A 222 -0.50 4.16 19.35
CA ILE A 222 -1.15 3.17 20.22
C ILE A 222 -2.50 3.74 20.66
N GLY A 223 -3.59 3.09 20.30
CA GLY A 223 -4.96 3.59 20.50
C GLY A 223 -5.40 3.62 21.96
N LYS A 224 -6.54 4.29 22.19
CA LYS A 224 -7.19 4.37 23.51
C LYS A 224 -7.46 2.96 24.02
N ASN A 225 -7.10 2.70 25.28
CA ASN A 225 -7.31 1.41 25.94
C ASN A 225 -6.75 0.18 25.19
N ALA A 226 -5.72 0.34 24.33
CA ALA A 226 -5.19 -0.75 23.50
C ALA A 226 -4.85 -2.02 24.29
N PHE A 227 -4.23 -1.91 25.48
CA PHE A 227 -3.88 -3.02 26.37
C PHE A 227 -4.64 -2.98 27.71
N TYR A 228 -5.74 -2.24 27.77
CA TYR A 228 -6.49 -2.08 29.02
C TYR A 228 -6.95 -3.44 29.54
N GLY A 229 -6.71 -3.71 30.82
CA GLY A 229 -7.18 -4.92 31.48
C GLY A 229 -6.42 -6.20 31.07
N CYS A 230 -5.25 -6.09 30.45
CA CYS A 230 -4.35 -7.23 30.24
C CYS A 230 -3.68 -7.62 31.56
N LYS A 231 -4.45 -8.24 32.47
CA LYS A 231 -4.05 -8.49 33.87
C LYS A 231 -2.77 -9.33 34.02
N SER A 232 -2.46 -10.20 33.07
CA SER A 232 -1.22 -11.01 33.08
C SER A 232 -0.01 -10.33 32.42
N LEU A 233 -0.18 -9.15 31.82
CA LEU A 233 0.85 -8.50 31.00
C LEU A 233 1.97 -7.94 31.89
N LYS A 234 3.03 -8.74 32.06
CA LYS A 234 4.15 -8.48 32.98
C LYS A 234 5.40 -7.97 32.28
N ASP A 235 5.67 -8.36 31.04
CA ASP A 235 6.85 -7.91 30.28
C ASP A 235 6.42 -7.15 29.02
N ILE A 236 6.67 -5.83 29.00
CA ILE A 236 6.38 -4.96 27.85
C ILE A 236 7.72 -4.42 27.36
N ARG A 237 8.05 -4.65 26.10
CA ARG A 237 9.25 -4.08 25.46
C ARG A 237 8.83 -3.14 24.36
N ILE A 238 9.22 -1.88 24.44
CA ILE A 238 8.95 -0.85 23.44
C ILE A 238 10.26 -0.56 22.72
N LYS A 239 10.29 -0.76 21.39
CA LYS A 239 11.46 -0.47 20.55
C LYS A 239 11.35 0.85 19.80
N THR A 240 10.13 1.33 19.55
CA THR A 240 9.92 2.61 18.87
C THR A 240 10.42 3.78 19.71
N THR A 241 10.94 4.80 19.04
CA THR A 241 11.32 6.10 19.60
C THR A 241 10.33 7.21 19.21
N LYS A 242 9.25 6.88 18.48
CA LYS A 242 8.31 7.82 17.86
C LYS A 242 7.06 8.15 18.70
N LEU A 243 6.83 7.49 19.84
CA LEU A 243 5.65 7.73 20.67
C LEU A 243 5.65 9.11 21.35
N SER A 244 4.49 9.77 21.33
CA SER A 244 4.21 11.05 21.98
C SER A 244 2.91 10.99 22.81
N ASN A 245 2.60 12.08 23.53
CA ASN A 245 1.36 12.14 24.31
C ASN A 245 0.08 12.08 23.46
N LYS A 246 0.12 12.63 22.23
CA LYS A 246 -0.97 12.56 21.25
C LYS A 246 -1.05 11.16 20.62
N ALA A 247 0.10 10.50 20.43
CA ALA A 247 0.15 9.22 19.73
C ALA A 247 -0.22 8.00 20.60
N VAL A 248 -0.17 8.13 21.92
CA VAL A 248 -0.63 7.07 22.85
C VAL A 248 -1.96 7.49 23.48
N GLY A 249 -3.01 6.73 23.22
CA GLY A 249 -4.36 6.99 23.70
C GLY A 249 -4.50 6.83 25.22
N SER A 250 -5.50 7.52 25.79
CA SER A 250 -5.80 7.41 27.22
C SER A 250 -6.04 5.95 27.64
N GLY A 251 -5.52 5.59 28.82
CA GLY A 251 -5.67 4.27 29.41
C GLY A 251 -5.05 3.10 28.62
N ALA A 252 -4.20 3.38 27.62
CA ALA A 252 -3.60 2.35 26.77
C ALA A 252 -2.99 1.18 27.56
N PHE A 253 -2.38 1.45 28.71
CA PHE A 253 -1.73 0.45 29.58
C PHE A 253 -2.36 0.39 30.99
N SER A 254 -3.60 0.85 31.15
CA SER A 254 -4.29 0.78 32.45
C SER A 254 -4.71 -0.65 32.78
N LYS A 255 -4.70 -1.01 34.08
CA LYS A 255 -5.09 -2.34 34.58
C LYS A 255 -4.29 -3.50 33.95
N ILE A 256 -3.02 -3.26 33.60
CA ILE A 256 -2.03 -4.32 33.32
C ILE A 256 -1.52 -4.94 34.64
N HIS A 257 -0.66 -5.96 34.55
CA HIS A 257 -0.15 -6.67 35.73
C HIS A 257 0.43 -5.72 36.80
N SER A 258 0.18 -6.00 38.07
CA SER A 258 0.58 -5.14 39.21
C SER A 258 2.10 -4.98 39.35
N LYS A 259 2.86 -6.00 38.93
CA LYS A 259 4.33 -6.02 38.87
C LYS A 259 4.88 -5.85 37.43
N ALA A 260 4.14 -5.20 36.53
CA ALA A 260 4.57 -5.05 35.14
C ALA A 260 5.89 -4.27 35.01
N VAL A 261 6.74 -4.73 34.10
CA VAL A 261 8.02 -4.10 33.75
C VAL A 261 7.94 -3.65 32.29
N VAL A 262 8.10 -2.35 32.06
CA VAL A 262 8.19 -1.77 30.73
C VAL A 262 9.64 -1.40 30.43
N ARG A 263 10.22 -2.03 29.41
CA ARG A 263 11.54 -1.67 28.86
C ARG A 263 11.37 -0.76 27.65
N VAL A 264 12.09 0.35 27.64
CA VAL A 264 12.00 1.39 26.61
C VAL A 264 13.40 1.71 26.08
N PRO A 265 13.55 2.31 24.88
CA PRO A 265 14.86 2.66 24.37
C PRO A 265 15.57 3.61 25.34
N SER A 266 16.86 3.39 25.63
CA SER A 266 17.62 4.17 26.61
C SER A 266 17.52 5.68 26.35
N LYS A 267 17.62 6.09 25.08
CA LYS A 267 17.50 7.48 24.62
C LYS A 267 16.12 8.11 24.88
N LYS A 268 15.09 7.31 25.16
CA LYS A 268 13.71 7.76 25.44
C LYS A 268 13.24 7.45 26.86
N LEU A 269 14.12 7.00 27.77
CA LEU A 269 13.74 6.61 29.12
C LEU A 269 12.99 7.71 29.88
N LYS A 270 13.56 8.93 29.97
CA LYS A 270 12.94 10.08 30.66
C LYS A 270 11.56 10.44 30.06
N PRO A 271 11.43 10.74 28.75
CA PRO A 271 10.13 11.12 28.17
C PRO A 271 9.11 9.97 28.23
N TYR A 272 9.54 8.72 28.03
CA TYR A 272 8.61 7.58 28.07
C TYR A 272 8.16 7.23 29.48
N LYS A 273 8.99 7.46 30.50
CA LYS A 273 8.57 7.32 31.89
C LYS A 273 7.39 8.25 32.22
N LYS A 274 7.47 9.53 31.81
CA LYS A 274 6.37 10.51 31.98
C LYS A 274 5.14 10.12 31.16
N LEU A 275 5.34 9.77 29.88
CA LEU A 275 4.28 9.34 28.98
C LEU A 275 3.53 8.11 29.52
N LEU A 276 4.22 7.01 29.78
CA LEU A 276 3.60 5.74 30.14
C LEU A 276 2.89 5.79 31.50
N LYS A 277 3.38 6.58 32.47
CA LYS A 277 2.66 6.87 33.72
C LYS A 277 1.28 7.48 33.43
N ARG A 278 1.22 8.51 32.58
CA ARG A 278 -0.04 9.15 32.14
C ARG A 278 -0.96 8.19 31.37
N LYS A 279 -0.39 7.17 30.73
CA LYS A 279 -1.13 6.21 29.90
C LYS A 279 -1.46 4.89 30.61
N GLY A 280 -1.25 4.81 31.93
CA GLY A 280 -1.78 3.74 32.78
C GLY A 280 -0.73 2.89 33.52
N VAL A 281 0.57 3.10 33.28
CA VAL A 281 1.66 2.40 33.98
C VAL A 281 1.98 3.12 35.29
N LYS A 282 1.07 3.03 36.27
CA LYS A 282 1.11 3.81 37.52
C LYS A 282 1.01 2.97 38.81
N GLY A 283 1.03 1.65 38.72
CA GLY A 283 0.97 0.77 39.90
C GLY A 283 2.23 0.87 40.76
N LYS A 284 2.09 0.79 42.10
CA LYS A 284 3.20 0.92 43.06
C LYS A 284 4.40 0.02 42.75
N LYS A 285 4.15 -1.22 42.28
CA LYS A 285 5.18 -2.22 41.92
C LYS A 285 5.51 -2.28 40.42
N GLN A 286 4.97 -1.37 39.61
CA GLN A 286 5.26 -1.29 38.18
C GLN A 286 6.53 -0.48 37.93
N ARG A 287 7.37 -0.96 37.00
CA ARG A 287 8.68 -0.35 36.71
C ARG A 287 8.79 0.02 35.24
N ILE A 288 9.40 1.18 34.96
CA ILE A 288 9.80 1.60 33.61
C ILE A 288 11.32 1.77 33.63
N LYS A 289 12.03 1.01 32.79
CA LYS A 289 13.50 0.98 32.74
C LYS A 289 14.02 0.86 31.30
N LYS A 290 15.34 0.99 31.13
CA LYS A 290 16.03 0.67 29.88
C LYS A 290 15.90 -0.82 29.54
#